data_AF-A0A4R6P5Q1-F1
#
_entry.id   AF-A0A4R6P5Q1-F1
#
_cell.length_a   1.000
_cell.length_b   1.000
_cell.length_c   1.000
_cell.angle_alpha   90.00
_cell.angle_beta   90.00
_cell.angle_gamma   90.00
#
_symmetry.space_group_name_H-M   'P 1'
#
loop_
_entity.id
_entity.type
_entity.pdbx_description
1 polymer ?
#
loop_
_entity_poly.entity_id
_entity_poly.type
_entity_poly.pdbx_seq_one_letter_code
_entity_poly.pdbx_strand_id
1 'polypeptide(L)'
;MYLRHGTFSYLPELTDTEIAAQVRYALLNNWPVSIEYTDDPHPRNTYWEMWGLPLFDLDEPDGVLAEINACRSTFPRHYVRVNAYDATYTKQTTALSFLVQRPAEEPGFELARAEGADRRQVYSVRSYATERPQGQRYGG
;
A
#
# COMPACT_ATOMS: atom_id res chain seq x y z
N MET A 1 -12.52 8.23 -7.39
CA MET A 1 -12.45 8.19 -5.90
C MET A 1 -11.00 8.36 -5.48
N TYR A 2 -10.71 8.72 -4.22
CA TYR A 2 -9.36 8.72 -3.66
C TYR A 2 -9.26 7.68 -2.53
N LEU A 3 -8.45 6.64 -2.72
CA LEU A 3 -8.27 5.59 -1.71
C LEU A 3 -7.57 6.17 -0.46
N ARG A 4 -8.04 5.87 0.75
CA ARG A 4 -7.47 6.46 1.98
C ARG A 4 -6.75 5.45 2.89
N HIS A 5 -6.17 4.40 2.30
CA HIS A 5 -5.32 3.45 3.03
C HIS A 5 -3.99 4.07 3.43
N GLY A 6 -3.39 3.61 4.52
CA GLY A 6 -2.10 4.11 4.99
C GLY A 6 -2.17 5.44 5.73
N THR A 7 -1.14 5.71 6.54
CA THR A 7 -1.13 6.73 7.59
C THR A 7 -1.39 8.15 7.10
N PHE A 8 -0.88 8.51 5.90
CA PHE A 8 -0.86 9.89 5.43
C PHE A 8 -1.83 10.19 4.29
N SER A 9 -2.77 9.30 3.97
CA SER A 9 -3.62 9.44 2.79
C SER A 9 -4.73 10.51 2.86
N TYR A 10 -4.78 11.29 3.94
CA TYR A 10 -5.58 12.52 4.01
C TYR A 10 -4.77 13.78 3.69
N LEU A 11 -3.44 13.66 3.59
CA LEU A 11 -2.56 14.71 3.12
C LEU A 11 -2.44 14.65 1.59
N PRO A 12 -1.90 15.69 0.95
CA PRO A 12 -1.40 15.59 -0.43
C PRO A 12 -0.42 14.42 -0.60
N GLU A 13 -0.21 13.98 -1.83
CA GLU A 13 0.77 12.94 -2.13
C GLU A 13 2.17 13.39 -1.69
N LEU A 14 2.88 12.51 -1.00
CA LEU A 14 4.21 12.81 -0.50
C LEU A 14 5.20 12.92 -1.67
N THR A 15 6.00 13.97 -1.64
CA THR A 15 7.18 14.11 -2.50
C THR A 15 8.25 13.11 -2.11
N ASP A 16 9.20 12.82 -3.01
CA ASP A 16 10.30 11.90 -2.72
C ASP A 16 11.15 12.36 -1.53
N THR A 17 11.32 13.68 -1.34
CA THR A 17 11.99 14.23 -0.16
C THR A 17 11.25 13.94 1.14
N GLU A 18 9.91 14.06 1.14
CA GLU A 18 9.08 13.72 2.30
C GLU A 18 9.08 12.22 2.57
N ILE A 19 9.04 11.39 1.53
CA ILE A 19 9.18 9.93 1.64
C ILE A 19 10.53 9.58 2.25
N ALA A 20 11.63 10.17 1.77
CA ALA A 20 12.97 9.97 2.35
C ALA A 20 13.00 10.31 3.84
N ALA A 21 12.33 11.40 4.24
CA ALA A 21 12.25 11.79 5.64
C ALA A 21 11.50 10.75 6.49
N GLN A 22 10.39 10.18 5.98
CA GLN A 22 9.65 9.11 6.68
C GLN A 22 10.45 7.80 6.74
N VAL A 23 11.16 7.44 5.67
CA VAL A 23 12.07 6.29 5.65
C VAL A 23 13.19 6.49 6.66
N ARG A 24 13.84 7.64 6.65
CA ARG A 24 14.90 7.97 7.63
C ARG A 24 14.39 7.89 9.06
N TYR A 25 13.17 8.35 9.32
CA TYR A 25 12.53 8.17 10.62
C TYR A 25 12.39 6.67 10.98
N ALA A 26 11.94 5.81 10.06
CA ALA A 26 11.85 4.37 10.31
C ALA A 26 13.23 3.75 10.61
N LEU A 27 14.26 4.09 9.82
CA LEU A 27 15.63 3.59 10.01
C LEU A 27 16.22 4.02 11.36
N LEU A 28 16.00 5.27 11.78
CA LEU A 28 16.41 5.76 13.11
C LEU A 28 15.74 5.03 14.27
N ASN A 29 14.60 4.37 14.05
CA ASN A 29 13.94 3.51 15.03
C ASN A 29 14.37 2.03 14.92
N ASN A 30 15.37 1.72 14.08
CA ASN A 30 15.79 0.35 13.75
C ASN A 30 14.63 -0.52 13.21
N TRP A 31 13.73 0.07 12.43
CA TRP A 31 12.64 -0.66 11.78
C TRP A 31 13.03 -1.04 10.36
N PRO A 32 13.13 -2.34 10.03
CA PRO A 32 13.32 -2.77 8.65
C PRO A 32 12.17 -2.29 7.77
N VAL A 33 12.52 -1.86 6.56
CA VAL A 33 11.57 -1.27 5.62
C VAL A 33 11.26 -2.26 4.50
N SER A 34 9.99 -2.49 4.19
CA SER A 34 9.57 -3.26 3.03
C SER A 34 8.73 -2.43 2.08
N ILE A 35 8.78 -2.78 0.81
CA ILE A 35 7.99 -2.17 -0.26
C ILE A 35 7.04 -3.23 -0.79
N GLU A 36 5.78 -2.86 -0.94
CA GLU A 36 4.74 -3.77 -1.42
C GLU A 36 3.85 -3.05 -2.43
N TYR A 37 3.28 -3.80 -3.36
CA TYR A 37 2.45 -3.25 -4.43
C TYR A 37 1.21 -4.10 -4.70
N THR A 38 0.16 -3.47 -5.23
CA THR A 38 -1.05 -4.18 -5.65
C THR A 38 -1.86 -3.39 -6.65
N ASP A 39 -2.67 -4.08 -7.44
CA ASP A 39 -3.75 -3.53 -8.24
C ASP A 39 -5.15 -3.97 -7.73
N ASP A 40 -5.22 -4.60 -6.55
CA ASP A 40 -6.47 -4.86 -5.82
C ASP A 40 -6.55 -3.96 -4.57
N PRO A 41 -7.32 -2.86 -4.62
CA PRO A 41 -7.41 -1.91 -3.53
C PRO A 41 -8.33 -2.36 -2.39
N HIS A 42 -8.88 -3.58 -2.42
CA HIS A 42 -9.86 -4.04 -1.43
C HIS A 42 -9.32 -3.89 0.01
N PRO A 43 -10.11 -3.34 0.96
CA PRO A 43 -9.62 -3.07 2.33
C PRO A 43 -9.28 -4.32 3.14
N ARG A 44 -9.69 -5.50 2.65
CA ARG A 44 -9.34 -6.82 3.22
C ARG A 44 -8.27 -7.56 2.43
N ASN A 45 -7.73 -6.95 1.38
CA ASN A 45 -6.53 -7.45 0.74
C ASN A 45 -5.32 -7.12 1.64
N THR A 46 -5.06 -8.00 2.61
CA THR A 46 -4.03 -7.79 3.64
C THR A 46 -2.62 -7.97 3.08
N TYR A 47 -2.44 -8.98 2.22
CA TYR A 47 -1.16 -9.36 1.64
C TYR A 47 -1.03 -8.78 0.24
N TRP A 48 -0.20 -7.75 0.11
CA TRP A 48 0.18 -7.19 -1.17
C TRP A 48 1.42 -7.92 -1.69
N GLU A 49 1.72 -7.78 -2.98
CA GLU A 49 2.89 -8.39 -3.57
C GLU A 49 4.15 -7.73 -3.02
N MET A 50 5.12 -8.53 -2.61
CA MET A 50 6.39 -8.02 -2.08
C MET A 50 7.30 -7.56 -3.24
N TRP A 51 7.87 -6.37 -3.10
CA TRP A 51 8.98 -5.93 -3.94
C TRP A 51 10.30 -6.34 -3.28
N GLY A 52 10.83 -7.50 -3.69
CA GLY A 52 12.04 -8.05 -3.10
C GLY A 52 11.87 -8.48 -1.64
N LEU A 53 12.97 -8.45 -0.89
CA LEU A 53 12.99 -8.73 0.55
C LEU A 53 12.92 -7.42 1.33
N PRO A 54 12.44 -7.43 2.60
CA PRO A 54 12.59 -6.28 3.48
C PRO A 54 14.06 -5.88 3.58
N LEU A 55 14.31 -4.57 3.56
CA LEU A 55 15.63 -3.97 3.62
C LEU A 55 16.03 -3.84 5.09
N PHE A 56 17.00 -4.67 5.49
CA PHE A 56 17.63 -4.66 6.81
C PHE A 56 18.95 -3.87 6.76
N ASP A 57 19.40 -3.41 7.92
CA ASP A 57 20.75 -2.87 8.12
C ASP A 57 21.12 -1.70 7.19
N LEU A 58 20.13 -0.86 6.82
CA LEU A 58 20.35 0.38 6.10
C LEU A 58 20.40 1.56 7.07
N ASP A 59 21.43 2.41 6.91
CA ASP A 59 21.56 3.65 7.69
C ASP A 59 20.94 4.86 6.98
N GLU A 60 20.99 4.88 5.64
CA GLU A 60 20.55 6.02 4.82
C GLU A 60 19.35 5.66 3.92
N PRO A 61 18.41 6.60 3.69
CA PRO A 61 17.16 6.34 2.99
C PRO A 61 17.32 6.15 1.47
N ASP A 62 18.47 6.54 0.90
CA ASP A 62 18.69 6.53 -0.55
C ASP A 62 18.54 5.14 -1.18
N GLY A 63 18.99 4.09 -0.48
CA GLY A 63 18.83 2.71 -0.94
C GLY A 63 17.35 2.30 -1.04
N VAL A 64 16.54 2.69 -0.06
CA VAL A 64 15.10 2.42 -0.06
C VAL A 64 14.40 3.22 -1.17
N LEU A 65 14.76 4.49 -1.35
CA LEU A 65 14.20 5.32 -2.42
C LEU A 65 14.51 4.77 -3.81
N ALA A 66 15.71 4.24 -4.02
CA ALA A 66 16.07 3.59 -5.28
C ALA A 66 15.14 2.40 -5.60
N GLU A 67 14.87 1.55 -4.60
CA GLU A 67 13.95 0.42 -4.74
C GLU A 67 12.49 0.86 -4.95
N ILE A 68 12.04 1.92 -4.26
CA ILE A 68 10.71 2.51 -4.48
C ILE A 68 10.59 2.95 -5.94
N ASN A 69 11.59 3.66 -6.46
CA ASN A 69 11.58 4.17 -7.83
C ASN A 69 11.68 3.05 -8.88
N ALA A 70 12.41 1.97 -8.61
CA ALA A 70 12.42 0.78 -9.44
C ALA A 70 11.05 0.08 -9.48
N CYS A 71 10.39 -0.05 -8.33
CA CYS A 71 9.04 -0.60 -8.21
C CYS A 71 8.01 0.25 -8.97
N ARG A 72 8.02 1.58 -8.78
CA ARG A 72 7.17 2.54 -9.50
C ARG A 72 7.36 2.44 -11.02
N SER A 73 8.60 2.34 -11.48
CA SER A 73 8.92 2.22 -12.90
C SER A 73 8.41 0.91 -13.51
N THR A 74 8.45 -0.18 -12.75
CA THR A 74 7.96 -1.49 -13.17
C THR A 74 6.42 -1.57 -13.18
N PHE A 75 5.79 -0.96 -12.17
CA PHE A 75 4.34 -1.01 -11.95
C PHE A 75 3.72 0.39 -11.86
N PRO A 76 3.74 1.20 -12.92
CA PRO A 76 3.38 2.63 -12.87
C PRO A 76 1.90 2.89 -12.55
N ARG A 77 1.05 1.86 -12.63
CA ARG A 77 -0.40 1.96 -12.41
C ARG A 77 -0.88 1.16 -11.19
N HIS A 78 0.03 0.69 -10.36
CA HIS A 78 -0.30 -0.03 -9.13
C HIS A 78 -0.27 0.91 -7.94
N TYR A 79 -0.97 0.53 -6.87
CA TYR A 79 -0.68 1.07 -5.56
C TYR A 79 0.67 0.54 -5.11
N VAL A 80 1.49 1.43 -4.54
CA VAL A 80 2.75 1.04 -3.88
C VAL A 80 2.73 1.62 -2.48
N ARG A 81 3.05 0.79 -1.49
CA ARG A 81 3.16 1.15 -0.08
C ARG A 81 4.54 0.85 0.46
N VAL A 82 4.94 1.65 1.43
CA VAL A 82 6.12 1.42 2.27
C VAL A 82 5.63 1.02 3.65
N ASN A 83 6.18 -0.08 4.16
CA ASN A 83 5.93 -0.57 5.51
C ASN A 83 7.23 -0.53 6.31
N ALA A 84 7.14 -0.17 7.60
CA ALA A 84 8.23 -0.28 8.55
C ALA A 84 7.81 -1.22 9.68
N TYR A 85 8.62 -2.24 9.93
CA TYR A 85 8.33 -3.28 10.91
C TYR A 85 9.08 -3.06 12.23
N ASP A 86 8.36 -3.04 13.34
CA ASP A 86 8.97 -2.95 14.66
C ASP A 86 9.18 -4.35 15.25
N ALA A 87 10.44 -4.80 15.20
CA ALA A 87 10.87 -6.09 15.73
C ALA A 87 11.11 -6.07 17.25
N THR A 88 10.91 -4.93 17.92
CA THR A 88 11.09 -4.81 19.39
C THR A 88 10.22 -5.82 20.11
N TYR A 89 10.78 -6.44 21.15
CA TYR A 89 10.05 -7.34 22.03
C TYR A 89 8.76 -6.67 22.52
N THR A 90 7.64 -7.40 22.50
CA THR A 90 6.24 -6.93 22.76
C THR A 90 5.54 -6.14 21.64
N LYS A 91 6.24 -5.71 20.59
CA LYS A 91 5.63 -5.01 19.44
C LYS A 91 5.39 -5.96 18.28
N GLN A 92 6.46 -6.48 17.67
CA GLN A 92 6.44 -7.51 16.62
C GLN A 92 5.35 -7.28 15.56
N THR A 93 5.25 -6.05 15.05
CA THR A 93 4.18 -5.64 14.15
C THR A 93 4.61 -4.47 13.26
N THR A 94 3.80 -4.15 12.25
CA THR A 94 3.98 -2.94 11.44
C THR A 94 3.78 -1.71 12.30
N ALA A 95 4.81 -0.87 12.41
CA ALA A 95 4.75 0.40 13.13
C ALA A 95 4.29 1.56 12.24
N LEU A 96 4.61 1.51 10.94
CA LEU A 96 4.24 2.54 9.98
C LEU A 96 3.92 1.92 8.62
N SER A 97 2.84 2.36 7.98
CA SER A 97 2.46 1.95 6.62
C SER A 97 1.83 3.12 5.87
N PHE A 98 2.41 3.52 4.75
CA PHE A 98 1.91 4.64 3.96
C PHE A 98 2.06 4.41 2.46
N LEU A 99 1.16 5.02 1.68
CA LEU A 99 1.19 4.94 0.22
C LEU A 99 2.22 5.90 -0.35
N VAL A 100 2.96 5.43 -1.36
CA VAL A 100 3.94 6.21 -2.13
C VAL A 100 3.62 6.26 -3.63
N GLN A 101 2.65 5.47 -4.10
CA GLN A 101 2.13 5.55 -5.46
C GLN A 101 0.66 5.13 -5.48
N ARG A 102 -0.10 5.71 -6.41
CA ARG A 102 -1.48 5.35 -6.71
C ARG A 102 -1.67 5.28 -8.23
N PRO A 103 -2.66 4.52 -8.72
CA PRO A 103 -3.18 4.70 -10.07
C PRO A 103 -3.74 6.11 -10.25
N ALA A 104 -3.65 6.66 -11.46
CA ALA A 104 -4.14 8.01 -11.78
C ALA A 104 -5.65 8.19 -11.57
N GLU A 105 -6.43 7.13 -11.80
CA GLU A 105 -7.86 7.11 -11.59
C GLU A 105 -8.26 5.85 -10.82
N GLU A 106 -8.91 6.04 -9.66
CA GLU A 106 -9.48 4.95 -8.87
C GLU A 106 -11.01 4.95 -9.00
N PRO A 107 -11.62 3.96 -9.67
CA PRO A 107 -13.07 3.90 -9.86
C PRO A 107 -13.83 3.65 -8.55
N GLY A 108 -13.18 3.07 -7.54
CA GLY A 108 -13.74 2.84 -6.21
C GLY A 108 -14.40 1.47 -6.09
N PHE A 109 -15.46 1.43 -5.28
CA PHE A 109 -16.06 0.17 -4.85
C PHE A 109 -17.57 0.12 -5.05
N GLU A 110 -18.06 -1.07 -5.39
CA GLU A 110 -19.45 -1.47 -5.29
C GLU A 110 -19.73 -2.04 -3.88
N LEU A 111 -20.87 -1.68 -3.30
CA LEU A 111 -21.43 -2.34 -2.12
C LEU A 111 -22.58 -3.27 -2.54
N ALA A 112 -22.24 -4.53 -2.79
CA ALA A 112 -23.20 -5.57 -3.11
C ALA A 112 -23.99 -5.97 -1.84
N ARG A 113 -25.31 -6.10 -2.00
CA ARG A 113 -26.25 -6.45 -0.93
C ARG A 113 -27.03 -7.70 -1.34
N ALA A 114 -26.89 -8.77 -0.57
CA ALA A 114 -27.70 -9.97 -0.73
C ALA A 114 -28.72 -10.06 0.42
N GLU A 115 -29.98 -10.31 0.06
CA GLU A 115 -31.05 -10.50 1.05
C GLU A 115 -30.85 -11.85 1.77
N GLY A 116 -30.85 -11.80 3.10
CA GLY A 116 -30.77 -12.95 3.98
C GLY A 116 -32.12 -13.29 4.59
N ALA A 117 -32.11 -13.97 5.74
CA ALA A 117 -33.34 -14.21 6.49
C ALA A 117 -33.92 -12.87 7.02
N ASP A 118 -35.22 -12.69 6.84
CA ASP A 118 -35.96 -11.50 7.25
C ASP A 118 -35.35 -10.21 6.66
N ARG A 119 -35.01 -9.20 7.48
CA ARG A 119 -34.43 -7.92 7.05
C ARG A 119 -32.90 -7.92 7.04
N ARG A 120 -32.25 -9.06 7.20
CA ARG A 120 -30.78 -9.16 7.24
C ARG A 120 -30.21 -8.99 5.84
N GLN A 121 -29.23 -8.10 5.69
CA GLN A 121 -28.43 -8.00 4.47
C GLN A 121 -27.03 -8.57 4.71
N VAL A 122 -26.57 -9.37 3.74
CA VAL A 122 -25.18 -9.83 3.67
C VAL A 122 -24.45 -8.95 2.66
N TYR A 123 -23.38 -8.31 3.12
CA TYR A 123 -22.65 -7.33 2.33
C TYR A 123 -21.40 -7.93 1.70
N SER A 124 -21.05 -7.43 0.53
CA SER A 124 -19.74 -7.62 -0.08
C SER A 124 -19.28 -6.31 -0.69
N VAL A 125 -18.02 -5.95 -0.43
CA VAL A 125 -17.36 -4.81 -1.07
C VAL A 125 -16.58 -5.36 -2.25
N ARG A 126 -16.78 -4.80 -3.44
CA ARG A 126 -16.08 -5.21 -4.67
C ARG A 126 -15.40 -4.01 -5.28
N SER A 127 -14.13 -4.13 -5.66
CA SER A 127 -13.46 -3.07 -6.42
C SER A 127 -13.89 -3.16 -7.87
N TYR A 128 -14.24 -2.04 -8.50
CA TYR A 128 -14.50 -2.03 -9.95
C TYR A 128 -13.25 -2.40 -10.76
N ALA A 129 -12.05 -2.13 -10.22
CA ALA A 129 -10.81 -2.49 -10.89
C ALA A 129 -10.62 -4.00 -11.02
N THR A 130 -11.14 -4.78 -10.06
CA THR A 130 -10.94 -6.23 -10.00
C THR A 130 -11.90 -7.05 -10.88
N GLU A 131 -12.79 -6.38 -11.62
CA GLU A 131 -13.53 -7.00 -12.73
C GLU A 131 -12.60 -7.42 -13.88
N ARG A 132 -11.40 -6.81 -13.96
CA ARG A 132 -10.35 -7.17 -14.90
C ARG A 132 -9.31 -8.09 -14.25
N PRO A 133 -8.65 -8.97 -15.04
CA PRO A 133 -7.51 -9.74 -14.57
C PRO A 133 -6.40 -8.87 -14.00
N GLN A 134 -5.61 -9.43 -13.07
CA GLN A 134 -4.41 -8.77 -12.53
C GLN A 134 -3.49 -8.31 -13.67
N GLY A 135 -2.90 -7.13 -13.52
CA GLY A 135 -2.04 -6.49 -14.52
C GLY A 135 -2.79 -5.72 -15.61
N GLN A 136 -4.07 -6.02 -15.86
CA GLN A 136 -4.94 -5.29 -16.80
C GLN A 136 -5.88 -4.28 -16.14
N ARG A 137 -5.72 -4.12 -14.82
CA ARG A 137 -6.45 -3.14 -14.02
C ARG A 137 -5.86 -1.76 -14.25
N TYR A 138 -6.66 -0.71 -14.06
CA TYR A 138 -6.23 0.69 -14.26
C TYR A 138 -5.66 0.98 -15.68
N GLY A 139 -6.17 0.26 -16.68
CA GLY A 139 -5.85 0.45 -18.10
C GLY A 139 -4.57 -0.25 -18.59
N GLY A 140 -4.04 -1.22 -17.84
CA GLY A 140 -3.07 -2.19 -18.36
C GLY A 140 -3.68 -3.15 -19.36
#